data_AF-A0A2E9H2A2-F1
#
_entry.id   AF-A0A2E9H2A2-F1
#
_cell.length_a   1.000
_cell.length_b   1.000
_cell.length_c   1.000
_cell.angle_alpha   90.00
_cell.angle_beta   90.00
_cell.angle_gamma   90.00
#
_symmetry.space_group_name_H-M   'P 1'
#
loop_
_entity.id
_entity.type
_entity.pdbx_description
1 polymer ?
#
loop_
_entity_poly.entity_id
_entity_poly.type
_entity_poly.pdbx_seq_one_letter_code
_entity_poly.pdbx_strand_id
1 'polypeptide(L)'
;MSDVVIAEIIRAGALLLSVLLPVFVAVAFFKWKRRQDRYRDKFKTALRDLQFMIAVESEYAQLSVELEGRSNRRLMRQLANKNAKWSGRFTPAQIHKELARVEREESNDSSWLNRFISMKPIN
;
A
#
# COMPACT_ATOMS: atom_id res chain seq x y z
N MET A 1 -11.44 -26.13 -50.51
CA MET A 1 -10.29 -25.79 -49.64
C MET A 1 -9.88 -27.06 -48.93
N SER A 2 -8.59 -27.43 -48.99
CA SER A 2 -8.10 -28.68 -48.38
C SER A 2 -8.05 -28.54 -46.86
N ASP A 3 -8.34 -29.62 -46.13
CA ASP A 3 -8.32 -29.68 -44.66
C ASP A 3 -6.99 -29.21 -44.07
N VAL A 4 -5.91 -29.35 -44.83
CA VAL A 4 -4.56 -28.87 -44.51
C VAL A 4 -4.54 -27.35 -44.30
N VAL A 5 -5.20 -26.56 -45.15
CA VAL A 5 -5.23 -25.09 -45.04
C VAL A 5 -5.99 -24.65 -43.79
N ILE A 6 -7.06 -25.35 -43.43
CA ILE A 6 -7.85 -25.07 -42.22
C ILE A 6 -7.02 -25.40 -40.97
N ALA A 7 -6.29 -26.51 -40.97
CA ALA A 7 -5.41 -26.91 -39.86
C ALA A 7 -4.25 -25.92 -39.65
N GLU A 8 -3.65 -25.41 -40.73
CA GLU A 8 -2.57 -24.41 -40.66
C GLU A 8 -3.05 -23.08 -40.05
N ILE A 9 -4.26 -22.62 -40.42
CA ILE A 9 -4.87 -21.40 -39.87
C ILE A 9 -5.15 -21.55 -38.37
N ILE A 10 -5.67 -22.70 -37.95
CA ILE A 10 -5.93 -22.99 -36.53
C ILE A 10 -4.62 -23.02 -35.74
N ARG A 11 -3.56 -23.64 -36.27
CA ARG A 11 -2.23 -23.66 -35.64
C ARG A 11 -1.62 -22.27 -35.51
N ALA A 12 -1.68 -21.47 -36.57
CA ALA A 12 -1.20 -20.09 -36.54
C ALA A 12 -1.97 -19.23 -35.53
N GLY A 13 -3.30 -19.39 -35.46
CA GLY A 13 -4.13 -18.73 -34.46
C GLY A 13 -3.81 -19.15 -33.01
N ALA A 14 -3.58 -20.45 -32.79
CA ALA A 14 -3.20 -20.98 -31.47
C ALA A 14 -1.82 -20.47 -31.01
N LEU A 15 -0.85 -20.37 -31.93
CA LEU A 15 0.48 -19.81 -31.65
C LEU A 15 0.42 -18.31 -31.34
N LEU A 16 -0.43 -17.56 -32.04
CA LEU A 16 -0.62 -16.14 -31.73
C LEU A 16 -1.26 -15.96 -30.35
N LEU A 17 -2.28 -16.75 -30.02
CA LEU A 17 -2.93 -16.71 -28.71
C LEU A 17 -2.00 -17.10 -27.58
N SER A 18 -1.15 -18.11 -27.76
CA SER A 18 -0.21 -18.57 -26.71
C SER A 18 0.84 -17.51 -26.36
N VAL A 19 1.21 -16.64 -27.30
CA VAL A 19 2.13 -15.52 -27.05
C VAL A 19 1.40 -14.30 -26.49
N LEU A 20 0.19 -14.00 -26.98
CA LEU A 20 -0.55 -12.82 -26.57
C LEU A 20 -1.15 -12.94 -25.16
N LEU A 21 -1.67 -14.12 -24.78
CA LEU A 21 -2.31 -14.35 -23.48
C LEU A 21 -1.39 -13.99 -22.29
N PRO A 22 -0.13 -14.47 -22.21
CA PRO A 22 0.80 -14.09 -21.14
C PRO A 22 1.05 -12.58 -21.07
N VAL A 23 1.13 -11.89 -22.22
CA VAL A 23 1.34 -10.44 -22.28
C VAL A 23 0.15 -9.69 -21.69
N PHE A 24 -1.08 -10.07 -22.06
CA PHE A 24 -2.28 -9.44 -21.49
C PHE A 24 -2.39 -9.67 -19.99
N VAL A 25 -2.10 -10.89 -19.52
CA VAL A 25 -2.11 -11.23 -18.09
C VAL A 25 -1.04 -10.42 -17.34
N ALA A 26 0.18 -10.32 -17.88
CA ALA A 26 1.25 -9.53 -17.30
C ALA A 26 0.86 -8.05 -17.19
N VAL A 27 0.32 -7.45 -18.26
CA VAL A 27 -0.12 -6.05 -18.27
C VAL A 27 -1.23 -5.80 -17.25
N ALA A 28 -2.21 -6.70 -17.14
CA ALA A 28 -3.28 -6.59 -16.15
C ALA A 28 -2.72 -6.67 -14.72
N PHE A 29 -1.82 -7.62 -14.47
CA PHE A 29 -1.15 -7.79 -13.18
C PHE A 29 -0.31 -6.57 -12.81
N PHE A 30 0.50 -6.03 -13.72
CA PHE A 30 1.29 -4.81 -13.48
C PHE A 30 0.41 -3.59 -13.16
N LYS A 31 -0.71 -3.42 -13.85
CA LYS A 31 -1.67 -2.34 -13.55
C LYS A 31 -2.28 -2.50 -12.17
N TRP A 32 -2.64 -3.72 -11.79
CA TRP A 32 -3.19 -4.01 -10.47
C TRP A 32 -2.15 -3.78 -9.36
N LYS A 33 -0.92 -4.29 -9.54
CA LYS A 33 0.20 -4.07 -8.60
C LYS A 33 0.50 -2.59 -8.42
N ARG A 34 0.65 -1.81 -9.50
CA ARG A 34 0.84 -0.34 -9.41
C ARG A 34 -0.28 0.38 -8.67
N ARG A 35 -1.53 -0.11 -8.73
CA ARG A 35 -2.63 0.47 -7.94
C ARG A 35 -2.44 0.14 -6.47
N GLN A 36 -2.16 -1.12 -6.14
CA GLN A 36 -1.85 -1.56 -4.77
C GLN A 36 -0.71 -0.76 -4.15
N ASP A 37 0.41 -0.61 -4.87
CA ASP A 37 1.58 0.14 -4.39
C ASP A 37 1.19 1.60 -4.07
N ARG A 38 0.43 2.25 -4.95
CA ARG A 38 -0.06 3.62 -4.69
C ARG A 38 -0.99 3.71 -3.47
N TYR A 39 -1.85 2.72 -3.23
CA TYR A 39 -2.69 2.71 -2.04
C TYR A 39 -1.88 2.47 -0.77
N ARG A 40 -0.85 1.62 -0.84
CA ARG A 40 0.10 1.37 0.25
C ARG A 40 0.87 2.63 0.61
N ASP A 41 1.41 3.34 -0.37
CA ASP A 41 2.13 4.61 -0.17
C ASP A 41 1.23 5.66 0.49
N LYS A 42 0.01 5.84 -0.03
CA LYS A 42 -0.98 6.76 0.56
C LYS A 42 -1.33 6.38 1.99
N PHE A 43 -1.48 5.08 2.26
CA PHE A 43 -1.75 4.59 3.61
C PHE A 43 -0.59 4.86 4.56
N LYS A 44 0.66 4.64 4.13
CA LYS A 44 1.87 4.95 4.88
C LYS A 44 1.98 6.44 5.20
N THR A 45 1.73 7.31 4.22
CA THR A 45 1.69 8.77 4.42
C THR A 45 0.61 9.14 5.44
N ALA A 46 -0.61 8.62 5.30
CA ALA A 46 -1.68 8.90 6.25
C ALA A 46 -1.35 8.44 7.69
N LEU A 47 -0.64 7.32 7.87
CA LEU A 47 -0.16 6.88 9.18
C LEU A 47 0.85 7.85 9.78
N ARG A 48 1.77 8.38 8.97
CA ARG A 48 2.75 9.39 9.41
C ARG A 48 2.08 10.71 9.76
N ASP A 49 1.11 11.15 8.97
CA ASP A 49 0.33 12.35 9.25
C ASP A 49 -0.45 12.22 10.56
N LEU A 50 -1.05 11.05 10.82
CA LEU A 50 -1.70 10.75 12.10
C LEU A 50 -0.70 10.79 13.26
N GLN A 51 0.49 10.21 13.09
CA GLN A 51 1.54 10.26 14.10
C GLN A 51 1.97 11.70 14.41
N PHE A 52 2.14 12.53 13.37
CA PHE A 52 2.45 13.94 13.51
C PHE A 52 1.35 14.69 14.26
N MET A 53 0.08 14.49 13.90
CA MET A 53 -1.05 15.12 14.59
C MET A 53 -1.11 14.75 16.08
N ILE A 54 -0.84 13.50 16.43
CA ILE A 54 -0.80 13.05 17.82
C ILE A 54 0.34 13.74 18.59
N ALA A 55 1.50 13.89 17.94
CA ALA A 55 2.63 14.61 18.54
C ALA A 55 2.30 16.10 18.75
N VAL A 56 1.67 16.75 17.77
CA VAL A 56 1.20 18.14 17.90
C VAL A 56 0.18 18.27 19.05
N GLU A 57 -0.75 17.33 19.19
CA GLU A 57 -1.69 17.31 20.33
C GLU A 57 -0.95 17.19 21.67
N SER A 58 0.11 16.38 21.75
CA SER A 58 0.90 16.28 22.99
C SER A 58 1.66 17.55 23.31
N GLU A 59 2.31 18.18 22.33
CA GLU A 59 3.04 19.44 22.52
C GLU A 59 2.09 20.58 22.91
N TYR A 60 0.96 20.70 22.20
CA TYR A 60 -0.06 21.69 22.53
C TYR A 60 -0.62 21.51 23.95
N ALA A 61 -0.80 20.25 24.37
CA ALA A 61 -1.27 19.95 25.73
C ALA A 61 -0.25 20.30 26.81
N GLN A 62 1.04 20.22 26.51
CA GLN A 62 2.10 20.69 27.43
C GLN A 62 2.11 22.21 27.49
N LEU A 63 2.10 22.86 26.33
CA LEU A 63 2.05 24.32 26.22
C LEU A 63 0.82 24.92 26.91
N SER A 64 -0.35 24.27 26.84
CA SER A 64 -1.54 24.73 27.56
C SER A 64 -1.37 24.65 29.09
N VAL A 65 -0.65 23.63 29.58
CA VAL A 65 -0.36 23.50 31.01
C VAL A 65 0.61 24.60 31.45
N GLU A 66 1.62 24.90 30.64
CA GLU A 66 2.59 25.95 30.94
C GLU A 66 1.96 27.36 30.93
N LEU A 67 1.07 27.65 29.97
CA LEU A 67 0.48 28.97 29.80
C LEU A 67 -0.79 29.20 30.63
N GLU A 68 -1.65 28.18 30.75
CA GLU A 68 -2.98 28.31 31.39
C GLU A 68 -3.06 27.56 32.73
N GLY A 69 -2.01 26.84 33.14
CA GLY A 69 -1.99 26.03 34.37
C GLY A 69 -2.86 24.77 34.30
N ARG A 70 -3.41 24.43 33.12
CA ARG A 70 -4.31 23.28 32.95
C ARG A 70 -4.16 22.61 31.58
N SER A 71 -4.43 21.30 31.53
CA SER A 71 -4.44 20.56 30.27
C SER A 71 -5.79 20.65 29.58
N ASN A 72 -5.81 21.14 28.33
CA ASN A 72 -7.02 21.24 27.52
C ASN A 72 -7.34 19.97 26.70
N ARG A 73 -6.60 18.87 26.91
CA ARG A 73 -6.77 17.59 26.17
C ARG A 73 -8.20 17.06 26.16
N ARG A 74 -8.87 17.06 27.32
CA ARG A 74 -10.24 16.55 27.44
C ARG A 74 -11.23 17.39 26.61
N LEU A 75 -11.07 18.71 26.66
CA LEU A 75 -11.89 19.64 25.89
C LEU A 75 -11.65 19.46 24.38
N MET A 76 -10.40 19.34 23.95
CA MET A 76 -10.08 19.09 22.54
C MET A 76 -10.70 17.78 22.04
N ARG A 77 -10.63 16.70 22.81
CA ARG A 77 -11.27 15.42 22.44
C ARG A 77 -12.79 15.54 22.37
N GLN A 78 -13.42 16.29 23.27
CA GLN A 78 -14.86 16.54 23.23
C GLN A 78 -15.26 17.35 21.99
N LEU A 79 -14.51 18.39 21.64
CA LEU A 79 -14.75 19.20 20.44
C LEU A 79 -14.49 18.40 19.16
N ALA A 80 -13.42 17.62 19.12
CA ALA A 80 -13.11 16.73 18.00
C ALA A 80 -14.21 15.69 17.79
N ASN A 81 -14.71 15.04 18.86
CA ASN A 81 -15.78 14.06 18.76
C ASN A 81 -17.13 14.63 18.26
N LYS A 82 -17.37 15.94 18.42
CA LYS A 82 -18.56 16.60 17.86
C LYS A 82 -18.46 16.73 16.34
N ASN A 83 -17.25 16.93 15.81
CA ASN A 83 -17.01 17.24 14.40
C ASN A 83 -16.47 16.04 13.60
N ALA A 84 -15.95 15.02 14.27
CA ALA A 84 -15.33 13.85 13.65
C ALA A 84 -15.55 12.60 14.51
N LYS A 85 -15.85 11.46 13.88
CA LYS A 85 -16.02 10.19 14.58
C LYS A 85 -14.68 9.47 14.67
N TRP A 86 -14.13 9.36 15.89
CA TRP A 86 -12.90 8.61 16.10
C TRP A 86 -13.17 7.10 16.11
N SER A 87 -12.42 6.35 15.31
CA SER A 87 -12.57 4.89 15.21
C SER A 87 -11.90 4.14 16.37
N GLY A 88 -10.99 4.77 17.13
CA GLY A 88 -10.17 4.12 18.15
C GLY A 88 -9.17 3.08 17.61
N ARG A 89 -9.14 2.85 16.29
CA ARG A 89 -8.35 1.80 15.64
C ARG A 89 -6.86 2.15 15.47
N PHE A 90 -6.55 3.45 15.48
CA PHE A 90 -5.19 3.96 15.26
C PHE A 90 -4.70 4.67 16.52
N THR A 91 -4.47 3.88 17.57
CA THR A 91 -3.70 4.34 18.73
C THR A 91 -2.22 4.48 18.36
N PRO A 92 -1.40 5.25 19.11
CA PRO A 92 0.02 5.44 18.80
C PRO A 92 0.77 4.10 18.62
N ALA A 93 0.56 3.15 19.54
CA ALA A 93 1.17 1.82 19.46
C ALA A 93 0.74 1.05 18.20
N GLN A 94 -0.53 1.15 17.81
CA GLN A 94 -1.03 0.53 16.58
C GLN A 94 -0.44 1.19 15.34
N ILE A 95 -0.29 2.52 15.32
CA ILE A 95 0.33 3.24 14.20
C ILE A 95 1.78 2.76 14.01
N HIS A 96 2.57 2.66 15.08
CA HIS A 96 3.93 2.13 15.01
C HIS A 96 3.98 0.69 14.49
N LYS A 97 3.08 -0.17 14.98
CA LYS A 97 2.99 -1.57 14.53
C LYS A 97 2.63 -1.66 13.05
N GLU A 98 1.70 -0.84 12.58
CA GLU A 98 1.26 -0.82 11.19
C GLU A 98 2.34 -0.26 10.27
N LEU A 99 3.04 0.81 10.65
CA LEU A 99 4.20 1.34 9.90
C LEU A 99 5.29 0.28 9.76
N ALA A 100 5.69 -0.37 10.86
CA ALA A 100 6.68 -1.44 10.84
C ALA A 100 6.23 -2.67 10.03
N ARG A 101 4.91 -2.91 9.90
CA ARG A 101 4.39 -3.95 9.00
C ARG A 101 4.57 -3.53 7.54
N VAL A 102 4.16 -2.32 7.17
CA VAL A 102 4.29 -1.80 5.80
C VAL A 102 5.74 -1.78 5.35
N GLU A 103 6.67 -1.33 6.21
CA GLU A 103 8.10 -1.28 5.90
C GLU A 103 8.71 -2.68 5.72
N ARG A 104 8.30 -3.67 6.53
CA ARG A 104 8.72 -5.07 6.34
C ARG A 104 8.20 -5.66 5.04
N GLU A 105 6.95 -5.37 4.69
CA GLU A 105 6.37 -5.83 3.43
C GLU A 105 7.09 -5.22 2.22
N GLU A 106 7.45 -3.93 2.25
CA GLU A 106 8.28 -3.28 1.21
C GLU A 106 9.67 -3.94 1.08
N SER A 107 10.32 -4.22 2.21
CA SER A 107 11.62 -4.91 2.23
C SER A 107 11.54 -6.33 1.67
N ASN A 108 10.43 -7.04 1.92
CA ASN A 108 10.23 -8.38 1.40
C ASN A 108 9.87 -8.39 -0.10
N ASP A 109 9.08 -7.40 -0.56
CA ASP A 109 8.74 -7.22 -1.99
C ASP A 109 9.98 -6.92 -2.85
N SER A 110 10.94 -6.15 -2.32
CA SER A 110 12.21 -5.88 -3.00
C SER A 110 13.17 -7.08 -2.97
N SER A 111 13.13 -7.89 -1.90
CA SER A 111 13.94 -9.10 -1.75
C SER A 111 13.65 -10.18 -2.81
N TRP A 112 12.36 -10.46 -3.09
CA TRP A 112 12.03 -11.50 -4.09
C TRP A 112 12.38 -11.06 -5.51
N LEU A 113 12.24 -9.77 -5.84
CA LEU A 113 12.65 -9.22 -7.14
C LEU A 113 14.15 -9.39 -7.35
N ASN A 114 14.95 -9.10 -6.31
CA ASN A 114 16.39 -9.31 -6.34
C ASN A 114 16.75 -10.80 -6.48
N ARG A 115 15.98 -11.71 -5.86
CA ARG A 115 16.14 -13.16 -6.07
C ARG A 115 15.80 -13.60 -7.50
N PHE A 116 14.72 -13.06 -8.07
CA PHE A 116 14.31 -13.39 -9.43
C PHE A 116 15.31 -12.89 -10.48
N ILE A 117 15.85 -11.67 -10.32
CA ILE A 117 16.84 -11.10 -11.23
C ILE A 117 18.20 -11.81 -11.11
N SER A 118 18.55 -12.32 -9.91
CA SER A 118 19.82 -13.03 -9.68
C SER A 118 19.79 -14.52 -10.05
N MET A 119 18.62 -15.09 -10.37
CA MET A 119 18.54 -16.42 -10.98
C MET A 119 19.14 -16.37 -12.40
N LYS A 120 20.41 -16.78 -12.52
CA LYS A 120 21.02 -17.05 -13.83
C LYS A 120 20.19 -18.11 -14.57
N PRO A 121 20.00 -17.97 -15.89
CA PRO A 121 19.40 -19.05 -16.68
C PRO A 121 20.23 -20.31 -16.47
N ILE A 122 19.55 -21.41 -16.15
CA ILE A 122 20.16 -22.74 -16.13
C ILE A 122 20.52 -23.04 -17.58
N ASN A 123 21.82 -23.00 -17.89
CA ASN A 123 22.38 -23.48 -19.15
C ASN A 123 22.35 -25.00 -19.19
#